data_AF-A0A7Z0TH88-F1
#
_entry.id   AF-A0A7Z0TH88-F1
#
_cell.length_a   1.000
_cell.length_b   1.000
_cell.length_c   1.000
_cell.angle_alpha   90.00
_cell.angle_beta   90.00
_cell.angle_gamma   90.00
#
_symmetry.space_group_name_H-M   'P 1'
#
loop_
_entity.id
_entity.type
_entity.pdbx_description
1 polymer ?
#
loop_
_entity_poly.entity_id
_entity_poly.type
_entity_poly.pdbx_seq_one_letter_code
_entity_poly.pdbx_strand_id
1 'polypeptide(L)'
;GDAAVAAAGLAAEEGADSLAVEEHHLTVARHRAIGSVASRLRLTDLGTAVEQMRVVKDEEEIACLRAGAEIADQALGELLESILVGRTERHLALELERRLVDHGADGPAFPTSVATGPHSGRPGHRPTDRRVEEGDFLSVCMGAAYRGYRCEIGRTFVIGTTPADWQIELYDVVFAAQRAGREALLPGTEHRQVDRAARQVLASAGYGSALPARTGHGVGLEIAEDPQLAPAAMGKLDACVPVTVEPGVHLPGRGGVRIDDTLVVRPEADGGPELLTITTKELLAL
;
A
#
# COMPACT_ATOMS: atom_id res chain seq x y z
N GLY A 1 -6.15 34.07 0.11
CA GLY A 1 -4.79 34.13 0.65
C GLY A 1 -4.34 32.75 1.04
N ASP A 2 -3.05 32.55 1.33
CA ASP A 2 -2.56 31.28 1.90
C ASP A 2 -3.16 31.11 3.32
N ALA A 3 -3.75 29.95 3.58
CA ALA A 3 -4.48 29.69 4.83
C ALA A 3 -3.59 29.72 6.07
N ALA A 4 -2.34 29.26 5.97
CA ALA A 4 -1.40 29.27 7.10
C ALA A 4 -0.97 30.69 7.46
N VAL A 5 -0.79 31.56 6.45
CA VAL A 5 -0.49 32.98 6.67
C VAL A 5 -1.67 33.69 7.34
N ALA A 6 -2.90 33.41 6.90
CA ALA A 6 -4.10 33.96 7.53
C ALA A 6 -4.27 33.50 8.98
N ALA A 7 -4.04 32.20 9.25
CA ALA A 7 -4.09 31.64 10.60
C ALA A 7 -3.04 32.28 11.53
N ALA A 8 -1.82 32.52 11.05
CA ALA A 8 -0.79 33.20 11.83
C ALA A 8 -1.14 34.66 12.14
N GLY A 9 -1.77 35.38 11.19
CA GLY A 9 -2.28 36.72 11.42
C GLY A 9 -3.35 36.75 12.53
N LEU A 10 -4.33 35.84 12.45
CA LEU A 10 -5.36 35.69 13.47
C LEU A 10 -4.77 35.34 14.84
N ALA A 11 -3.85 34.38 14.91
CA ALA A 11 -3.19 34.01 16.16
C ALA A 11 -2.46 35.21 16.79
N ALA A 12 -1.81 36.05 15.98
CA ALA A 12 -1.16 37.26 16.46
C ALA A 12 -2.17 38.33 16.93
N GLU A 13 -3.30 38.49 16.23
CA GLU A 13 -4.38 39.40 16.62
C GLU A 13 -5.06 38.96 17.94
N GLU A 14 -5.20 37.66 18.15
CA GLU A 14 -5.70 37.07 19.40
C GLU A 14 -4.68 37.09 20.54
N GLY A 15 -3.45 37.56 20.30
CA GLY A 15 -2.41 37.71 21.31
C GLY A 15 -1.70 36.41 21.68
N ALA A 16 -1.67 35.42 20.78
CA ALA A 16 -0.90 34.20 21.01
C ALA A 16 0.61 34.48 21.01
N ASP A 17 1.32 33.91 22.00
CA ASP A 17 2.78 34.01 22.10
C ASP A 17 3.51 33.08 21.12
N SER A 18 2.88 31.95 20.76
CA SER A 18 3.45 30.96 19.85
C SER A 18 2.40 30.21 19.05
N LEU A 19 2.81 29.73 17.87
CA LEU A 19 2.02 28.88 16.98
C LEU A 19 2.82 27.63 16.64
N ALA A 20 2.28 26.46 16.98
CA ALA A 20 2.87 25.19 16.61
C ALA A 20 2.59 24.87 15.14
N VAL A 21 3.60 24.38 14.42
CA VAL A 21 3.53 24.08 12.98
C VAL A 21 4.19 22.73 12.68
N GLU A 22 3.71 22.05 11.65
CA GLU A 22 4.37 20.87 11.08
C GLU A 22 5.58 21.32 10.26
N GLU A 23 6.76 21.44 10.88
CA GLU A 23 7.95 21.99 10.23
C GLU A 23 8.38 21.20 8.99
N HIS A 24 8.14 19.88 8.98
CA HIS A 24 8.41 19.00 7.84
C HIS A 24 7.52 19.27 6.62
N HIS A 25 6.39 19.97 6.78
CA HIS A 25 5.53 20.43 5.69
C HIS A 25 5.67 21.94 5.40
N LEU A 26 6.34 22.70 6.27
CA LEU A 26 6.44 24.15 6.15
C LEU A 26 7.55 24.56 5.18
N THR A 27 7.17 25.03 3.99
CA THR A 27 8.14 25.58 3.04
C THR A 27 8.77 26.88 3.53
N VAL A 28 10.03 27.14 3.15
CA VAL A 28 10.75 28.39 3.45
C VAL A 28 9.98 29.63 2.98
N ALA A 29 9.28 29.54 1.84
CA ALA A 29 8.47 30.64 1.31
C ALA A 29 7.27 30.95 2.25
N ARG A 30 6.56 29.91 2.70
CA ARG A 30 5.43 30.05 3.63
C ARG A 30 5.89 30.54 5.00
N HIS A 31 7.02 30.03 5.52
CA HIS A 31 7.65 30.52 6.74
C HIS A 31 7.93 32.04 6.68
N ARG A 32 8.53 32.52 5.58
CA ARG A 32 8.79 33.96 5.39
C ARG A 32 7.50 34.78 5.31
N ALA A 33 6.47 34.27 4.65
CA ALA A 33 5.18 34.93 4.54
C ALA A 33 4.49 35.06 5.92
N ILE A 34 4.52 34.00 6.73
CA ILE A 34 4.04 34.03 8.12
C ILE A 34 4.77 35.10 8.93
N GLY A 35 6.10 35.14 8.86
CA GLY A 35 6.90 36.15 9.57
C GLY A 35 6.59 37.60 9.17
N SER A 36 6.08 37.84 7.95
CA SER A 36 5.71 39.17 7.49
C SER A 36 4.40 39.71 8.10
N VAL A 37 3.47 38.83 8.47
CA VAL A 37 2.18 39.20 9.07
C VAL A 37 2.17 39.06 10.59
N ALA A 38 3.04 38.21 11.14
CA ALA A 38 3.08 37.86 12.56
C ALA A 38 4.53 37.87 13.10
N SER A 39 5.25 38.99 12.94
CA SER A 39 6.69 39.09 13.25
C SER A 39 7.09 38.81 14.72
N ARG A 40 6.14 38.88 15.66
CA ARG A 40 6.35 38.59 17.09
C ARG A 40 5.92 37.18 17.49
N LEU A 41 5.20 36.47 16.61
CA LEU A 41 4.69 35.13 16.89
C LEU A 41 5.82 34.11 16.77
N ARG A 42 6.08 33.38 17.86
CA ARG A 42 7.10 32.32 17.85
C ARG A 42 6.53 31.06 17.19
N LEU A 43 7.11 30.65 16.07
CA LEU A 43 6.81 29.33 15.50
C LEU A 43 7.55 28.24 16.29
N THR A 44 6.84 27.18 16.61
CA THR A 44 7.39 26.01 17.32
C THR A 44 7.06 24.74 16.56
N ASP A 45 7.96 23.76 16.59
CA ASP A 45 7.71 22.47 15.98
C ASP A 45 6.58 21.70 16.72
N LEU A 46 5.57 21.27 15.96
CA LEU A 46 4.52 20.35 16.43
C LEU A 46 5.02 18.89 16.41
N GLY A 47 6.17 18.63 15.80
CA GLY A 47 6.68 17.30 15.51
C GLY A 47 5.70 16.55 14.61
N THR A 48 5.66 15.23 14.78
CA THR A 48 4.77 14.35 14.02
C THR A 48 3.49 14.00 14.79
N ALA A 49 2.96 14.94 15.57
CA ALA A 49 1.80 14.68 16.43
C ALA A 49 0.54 14.33 15.62
N VAL A 50 0.38 14.94 14.43
CA VAL A 50 -0.74 14.65 13.52
C VAL A 50 -0.62 13.24 12.95
N GLU A 51 0.58 12.84 12.50
CA GLU A 51 0.85 11.49 12.01
C GLU A 51 0.65 10.45 13.10
N GLN A 52 1.07 10.73 14.34
CA GLN A 52 0.85 9.83 15.47
C GLN A 52 -0.64 9.61 15.76
N MET A 53 -1.47 10.65 15.63
CA MET A 53 -2.93 10.49 15.72
C MET A 53 -3.51 9.69 14.55
N ARG A 54 -2.97 9.87 13.34
CA ARG A 54 -3.40 9.16 12.12
C ARG A 54 -3.02 7.69 12.10
N VAL A 55 -2.07 7.21 12.92
CA VAL A 55 -1.64 5.80 12.89
C VAL A 55 -2.80 4.85 13.25
N VAL A 56 -3.54 5.16 14.32
CA VAL A 56 -4.68 4.38 14.79
C VAL A 56 -5.95 4.99 14.23
N LYS A 57 -6.70 4.22 13.45
CA LYS A 57 -7.90 4.69 12.77
C LYS A 57 -9.13 4.48 13.64
N ASP A 58 -10.10 5.37 13.52
CA ASP A 58 -11.46 5.08 13.98
C ASP A 58 -12.23 4.18 12.98
N GLU A 59 -13.43 3.75 13.35
CA GLU A 59 -14.23 2.85 12.51
C GLU A 59 -14.80 3.51 11.25
N GLU A 60 -14.96 4.85 11.22
CA GLU A 60 -15.40 5.57 10.02
C GLU A 60 -14.26 5.62 8.98
N GLU A 61 -13.04 5.85 9.44
CA GLU A 61 -11.82 5.79 8.62
C GLU A 61 -11.61 4.38 8.07
N ILE A 62 -11.74 3.35 8.91
CA ILE A 62 -11.65 1.93 8.49
C ILE A 62 -12.76 1.59 7.49
N ALA A 63 -13.98 2.11 7.68
CA ALA A 63 -15.06 1.92 6.72
C ALA A 63 -14.75 2.53 5.34
N CYS A 64 -14.07 3.68 5.30
CA CYS A 64 -13.60 4.27 4.04
C CYS A 64 -12.52 3.40 3.36
N LEU A 65 -11.56 2.88 4.13
CA LEU A 65 -10.55 1.95 3.62
C LEU A 65 -11.17 0.66 3.08
N ARG A 66 -12.16 0.10 3.79
CA ARG A 66 -12.88 -1.12 3.37
C ARG A 66 -13.63 -0.90 2.07
N ALA A 67 -14.34 0.22 1.94
CA ALA A 67 -15.02 0.58 0.69
C ALA A 67 -14.03 0.74 -0.48
N GLY A 68 -12.88 1.37 -0.23
CA GLY A 68 -11.80 1.46 -1.23
C GLY A 68 -11.29 0.08 -1.67
N ALA A 69 -11.09 -0.84 -0.72
CA ALA A 69 -10.62 -2.19 -1.01
C ALA A 69 -11.65 -2.99 -1.82
N GLU A 70 -12.93 -2.89 -1.46
CA GLU A 70 -14.04 -3.50 -2.21
C GLU A 70 -14.10 -3.00 -3.66
N ILE A 71 -13.89 -1.70 -3.88
CA ILE A 71 -13.82 -1.11 -5.23
C ILE A 71 -12.63 -1.69 -6.02
N ALA A 72 -11.45 -1.80 -5.39
CA ALA A 72 -10.28 -2.37 -6.03
C ALA A 72 -10.47 -3.86 -6.37
N ASP A 73 -11.10 -4.63 -5.48
CA ASP A 73 -11.44 -6.03 -5.71
C ASP A 73 -12.44 -6.20 -6.87
N GLN A 74 -13.48 -5.37 -6.94
CA GLN A 74 -14.46 -5.41 -8.04
C GLN A 74 -13.80 -5.09 -9.39
N ALA A 75 -13.01 -4.02 -9.44
CA ALA A 75 -12.30 -3.61 -10.65
C ALA A 75 -11.33 -4.70 -11.16
N LEU A 76 -10.60 -5.33 -10.24
CA LEU A 76 -9.71 -6.44 -10.55
C LEU A 76 -10.49 -7.68 -10.98
N GLY A 77 -11.53 -8.09 -10.24
CA GLY A 77 -12.35 -9.26 -10.55
C GLY A 77 -12.94 -9.21 -11.95
N GLU A 78 -13.55 -8.09 -12.33
CA GLU A 78 -14.07 -7.89 -13.68
C GLU A 78 -12.95 -7.99 -14.75
N LEU A 79 -11.69 -7.66 -14.41
CA LEU A 79 -10.60 -7.64 -15.40
C LEU A 79 -10.25 -9.08 -15.75
N LEU A 80 -10.22 -9.93 -14.74
CA LEU A 80 -9.92 -11.36 -14.86
C LEU A 80 -10.99 -12.11 -15.67
N GLU A 81 -12.21 -11.57 -15.79
CA GLU A 81 -13.26 -12.12 -16.66
C GLU A 81 -13.06 -11.78 -18.16
N SER A 82 -12.14 -10.87 -18.48
CA SER A 82 -11.89 -10.41 -19.85
C SER A 82 -10.76 -11.19 -20.54
N ILE A 83 -10.71 -11.14 -21.88
CA ILE A 83 -9.60 -11.70 -22.64
C ILE A 83 -8.36 -10.82 -22.47
N LEU A 84 -7.33 -11.36 -21.81
CA LEU A 84 -6.10 -10.62 -21.48
C LEU A 84 -5.02 -10.74 -22.56
N VAL A 85 -4.91 -11.91 -23.20
CA VAL A 85 -3.87 -12.21 -24.20
C VAL A 85 -3.88 -11.19 -25.33
N GLY A 86 -2.68 -10.72 -25.69
CA GLY A 86 -2.48 -9.73 -26.75
C GLY A 86 -2.73 -8.29 -26.32
N ARG A 87 -3.31 -8.01 -25.14
CA ARG A 87 -3.44 -6.63 -24.63
C ARG A 87 -2.11 -6.14 -24.07
N THR A 88 -1.86 -4.83 -24.15
CA THR A 88 -0.63 -4.26 -23.58
C THR A 88 -0.79 -4.01 -22.08
N GLU A 89 0.32 -4.05 -21.35
CA GLU A 89 0.35 -3.68 -19.92
C GLU A 89 -0.32 -2.32 -19.67
N ARG A 90 0.02 -1.32 -20.50
CA ARG A 90 -0.56 0.03 -20.37
C ARG A 90 -2.07 0.05 -20.59
N HIS A 91 -2.57 -0.74 -21.52
CA HIS A 91 -4.02 -0.84 -21.75
C HIS A 91 -4.72 -1.45 -20.53
N LEU A 92 -4.16 -2.50 -19.94
CA LEU A 92 -4.71 -3.13 -18.75
C LEU A 92 -4.69 -2.17 -17.54
N ALA A 93 -3.59 -1.44 -17.34
CA ALA A 93 -3.47 -0.46 -16.27
C ALA A 93 -4.53 0.65 -16.39
N LEU A 94 -4.68 1.25 -17.57
CA LEU A 94 -5.69 2.29 -17.80
C LEU A 94 -7.13 1.76 -17.66
N GLU A 95 -7.38 0.51 -18.05
CA GLU A 95 -8.70 -0.07 -17.84
C GLU A 95 -9.02 -0.26 -16.36
N LEU A 96 -8.07 -0.75 -15.56
CA LEU A 96 -8.24 -0.88 -14.11
C LEU A 96 -8.50 0.47 -13.47
N GLU A 97 -7.74 1.50 -13.84
CA GLU A 97 -7.95 2.87 -13.33
C GLU A 97 -9.32 3.42 -13.71
N ARG A 98 -9.81 3.15 -14.92
CA ARG A 98 -11.17 3.51 -15.32
C ARG A 98 -12.21 2.80 -14.44
N ARG A 99 -12.05 1.48 -14.24
CA ARG A 99 -13.00 0.68 -13.47
C ARG A 99 -13.06 1.09 -12.01
N LEU A 100 -11.94 1.48 -11.41
CA LEU A 100 -11.93 2.08 -10.08
C LEU A 100 -12.91 3.27 -9.99
N VAL A 101 -12.86 4.17 -10.97
CA VAL A 101 -13.76 5.33 -11.04
C VAL A 101 -15.20 4.90 -11.33
N ASP A 102 -15.41 3.94 -12.24
CA ASP A 102 -16.74 3.41 -12.56
C ASP A 102 -17.43 2.81 -11.31
N HIS A 103 -16.66 2.22 -10.39
CA HIS A 103 -17.10 1.67 -9.09
C HIS A 103 -17.15 2.70 -7.95
N GLY A 104 -16.82 3.97 -8.22
CA GLY A 104 -17.02 5.07 -7.27
C GLY A 104 -15.77 5.51 -6.50
N ALA A 105 -14.57 5.09 -6.89
CA ALA A 105 -13.35 5.69 -6.37
C ALA A 105 -13.18 7.14 -6.87
N ASP A 106 -12.56 7.98 -6.05
CA ASP A 106 -12.10 9.32 -6.46
C ASP A 106 -11.02 9.23 -7.56
N GLY A 107 -10.37 8.07 -7.66
CA GLY A 107 -9.35 7.74 -8.64
C GLY A 107 -8.41 6.66 -8.11
N PRO A 108 -7.32 6.37 -8.84
CA PRO A 108 -6.30 5.46 -8.34
C PRO A 108 -5.49 6.10 -7.20
N ALA A 109 -5.18 5.29 -6.17
CA ALA A 109 -4.36 5.73 -5.04
C ALA A 109 -2.91 6.09 -5.46
N PHE A 110 -2.42 5.45 -6.52
CA PHE A 110 -1.13 5.65 -7.18
C PHE A 110 -1.21 5.07 -8.61
N PRO A 111 -0.26 5.37 -9.53
CA PRO A 111 -0.28 4.82 -10.88
C PRO A 111 -0.30 3.29 -10.88
N THR A 112 -1.31 2.70 -11.52
CA THR A 112 -1.51 1.25 -11.53
C THR A 112 -0.32 0.56 -12.21
N SER A 113 0.22 -0.47 -11.56
CA SER A 113 1.29 -1.32 -12.10
C SER A 113 0.69 -2.59 -12.69
N VAL A 114 1.04 -2.88 -13.93
CA VAL A 114 0.76 -4.13 -14.62
C VAL A 114 2.06 -4.58 -15.27
N ALA A 115 2.50 -5.78 -14.92
CA ALA A 115 3.77 -6.34 -15.35
C ALA A 115 3.54 -7.77 -15.85
N THR A 116 3.90 -8.05 -17.09
CA THR A 116 3.72 -9.37 -17.69
C THR A 116 5.04 -10.04 -18.07
N GLY A 117 5.12 -11.36 -17.88
CA GLY A 117 6.29 -12.18 -18.20
C GLY A 117 7.54 -11.70 -17.45
N PRO A 118 8.67 -11.46 -18.14
CA PRO A 118 9.90 -10.96 -17.51
C PRO A 118 9.75 -9.65 -16.74
N HIS A 119 8.74 -8.82 -17.05
CA HIS A 119 8.49 -7.57 -16.33
C HIS A 119 7.96 -7.82 -14.92
N SER A 120 7.24 -8.91 -14.66
CA SER A 120 6.81 -9.28 -13.29
C SER A 120 8.00 -9.54 -12.34
N GLY A 121 9.17 -9.87 -12.91
CA GLY A 121 10.43 -10.01 -12.18
C GLY A 121 11.13 -8.69 -11.87
N ARG A 122 10.48 -7.53 -12.04
CA ARG A 122 11.02 -6.21 -11.72
C ARG A 122 10.18 -5.51 -10.65
N PRO A 123 10.75 -5.18 -9.48
CA PRO A 123 10.02 -4.42 -8.48
C PRO A 123 9.71 -3.01 -9.00
N GLY A 124 8.48 -2.52 -8.75
CA GLY A 124 8.05 -1.18 -9.17
C GLY A 124 7.98 -0.98 -10.69
N HIS A 125 7.75 -2.05 -11.46
CA HIS A 125 7.59 -1.97 -12.91
C HIS A 125 6.50 -0.98 -13.31
N ARG A 126 6.77 -0.17 -14.34
CA ARG A 126 5.79 0.74 -14.92
C ARG A 126 5.27 0.15 -16.23
N PRO A 127 3.93 0.10 -16.43
CA PRO A 127 3.32 -0.48 -17.62
C PRO A 127 3.92 0.01 -18.95
N THR A 128 4.20 -0.93 -19.84
CA THR A 128 4.77 -0.67 -21.18
C THR A 128 3.82 -1.09 -22.30
N ASP A 129 4.33 -1.09 -23.53
CA ASP A 129 3.65 -1.65 -24.71
C ASP A 129 3.86 -3.16 -24.89
N ARG A 130 4.54 -3.84 -23.93
CA ARG A 130 4.61 -5.31 -23.95
C ARG A 130 3.20 -5.87 -23.88
N ARG A 131 2.93 -6.84 -24.76
CA ARG A 131 1.66 -7.57 -24.79
C ARG A 131 1.72 -8.76 -23.84
N VAL A 132 0.57 -9.09 -23.27
CA VAL A 132 0.39 -10.31 -22.49
C VAL A 132 0.43 -11.52 -23.42
N GLU A 133 1.26 -12.50 -23.07
CA GLU A 133 1.46 -13.74 -23.81
C GLU A 133 1.06 -14.96 -22.94
N GLU A 134 0.74 -16.07 -23.59
CA GLU A 134 0.46 -17.33 -22.89
C GLU A 134 1.72 -17.84 -22.19
N GLY A 135 1.56 -18.35 -20.97
CA GLY A 135 2.63 -18.78 -20.07
C GLY A 135 3.21 -17.67 -19.19
N ASP A 136 2.83 -16.41 -19.41
CA ASP A 136 3.31 -15.29 -18.61
C ASP A 136 2.76 -15.34 -17.18
N PHE A 137 3.58 -14.91 -16.21
CA PHE A 137 3.02 -14.29 -15.02
C PHE A 137 2.44 -12.92 -15.39
N LEU A 138 1.23 -12.63 -14.94
CA LEU A 138 0.62 -11.30 -14.94
C LEU A 138 0.54 -10.79 -13.50
N SER A 139 1.38 -9.82 -13.16
CA SER A 139 1.37 -9.16 -11.85
C SER A 139 0.66 -7.81 -11.95
N VAL A 140 -0.27 -7.56 -11.03
CA VAL A 140 -1.04 -6.33 -10.92
C VAL A 140 -0.84 -5.74 -9.53
N CYS A 141 -0.52 -4.45 -9.46
CA CYS A 141 -0.61 -3.62 -8.27
C CYS A 141 -1.53 -2.43 -8.54
N MET A 142 -2.56 -2.28 -7.75
CA MET A 142 -3.47 -1.15 -7.86
C MET A 142 -4.00 -0.75 -6.49
N GLY A 143 -4.56 0.44 -6.41
CA GLY A 143 -5.19 0.92 -5.19
C GLY A 143 -6.29 1.92 -5.50
N ALA A 144 -7.31 1.97 -4.66
CA ALA A 144 -8.40 2.92 -4.78
C ALA A 144 -8.19 4.08 -3.79
N ALA A 145 -8.44 5.30 -4.26
CA ALA A 145 -8.68 6.45 -3.40
C ALA A 145 -10.19 6.60 -3.21
N TYR A 146 -10.67 6.61 -1.97
CA TYR A 146 -12.08 6.78 -1.65
C TYR A 146 -12.25 7.68 -0.42
N ARG A 147 -12.92 8.82 -0.61
CA ARG A 147 -13.15 9.84 0.42
C ARG A 147 -11.86 10.31 1.10
N GLY A 148 -10.78 10.39 0.33
CA GLY A 148 -9.44 10.78 0.82
C GLY A 148 -8.59 9.63 1.39
N TYR A 149 -9.18 8.47 1.67
CA TYR A 149 -8.45 7.28 2.13
C TYR A 149 -7.94 6.45 0.96
N ARG A 150 -6.80 5.79 1.16
CA ARG A 150 -6.11 4.99 0.14
C ARG A 150 -5.85 3.58 0.66
N CYS A 151 -6.12 2.61 -0.18
CA CYS A 151 -5.78 1.21 0.05
C CYS A 151 -5.07 0.66 -1.18
N GLU A 152 -4.49 -0.54 -1.06
CA GLU A 152 -3.91 -1.24 -2.19
C GLU A 152 -4.12 -2.74 -2.15
N ILE A 153 -4.04 -3.33 -3.33
CA ILE A 153 -4.04 -4.77 -3.56
C ILE A 153 -2.99 -5.14 -4.60
N GLY A 154 -2.37 -6.29 -4.37
CA GLY A 154 -1.39 -6.89 -5.26
C GLY A 154 -1.69 -8.34 -5.51
N ARG A 155 -1.79 -8.72 -6.78
CA ARG A 155 -2.04 -10.11 -7.18
C ARG A 155 -1.18 -10.48 -8.37
N THR A 156 -0.80 -11.76 -8.42
CA THR A 156 -0.09 -12.35 -9.54
C THR A 156 -0.88 -13.54 -10.04
N PHE A 157 -1.03 -13.66 -11.35
CA PHE A 157 -1.77 -14.71 -12.04
C PHE A 157 -0.88 -15.37 -13.10
N VAL A 158 -1.24 -16.56 -13.55
CA VAL A 158 -0.63 -17.18 -14.73
C VAL A 158 -1.60 -17.08 -15.89
N ILE A 159 -1.09 -16.69 -17.05
CA ILE A 159 -1.85 -16.64 -18.30
C ILE A 159 -1.71 -17.98 -19.01
N GLY A 160 -2.83 -18.59 -19.40
CA GLY A 160 -2.91 -19.93 -19.96
C GLY A 160 -3.41 -20.97 -18.96
N THR A 161 -3.70 -22.17 -19.44
CA THR A 161 -4.42 -23.20 -18.67
C THR A 161 -3.55 -24.00 -17.70
N THR A 162 -2.22 -23.92 -17.82
CA THR A 162 -1.31 -24.78 -17.05
C THR A 162 -0.06 -24.01 -16.62
N PRO A 163 0.02 -23.63 -15.33
CA PRO A 163 1.23 -23.07 -14.76
C PRO A 163 2.41 -24.05 -14.85
N ALA A 164 3.61 -23.53 -15.11
CA ALA A 164 4.83 -24.31 -15.02
C ALA A 164 5.19 -24.61 -13.55
N ASP A 165 5.85 -25.73 -13.28
CA ASP A 165 6.20 -26.16 -11.91
C ASP A 165 6.90 -25.06 -11.11
N TRP A 166 7.85 -24.35 -11.72
CA TRP A 166 8.56 -23.25 -11.05
C TRP A 166 7.68 -22.05 -10.70
N GLN A 167 6.59 -21.82 -11.45
CA GLN A 167 5.62 -20.76 -11.15
C GLN A 167 4.81 -21.13 -9.93
N ILE A 168 4.38 -22.40 -9.85
CA ILE A 168 3.65 -22.95 -8.70
C ILE A 168 4.54 -22.89 -7.45
N GLU A 169 5.76 -23.42 -7.54
CA GLU A 169 6.72 -23.41 -6.42
C GLU A 169 7.02 -21.99 -5.91
N LEU A 170 7.25 -21.04 -6.83
CA LEU A 170 7.49 -19.65 -6.45
C LEU A 170 6.27 -19.01 -5.80
N TYR A 171 5.09 -19.27 -6.35
CA TYR A 171 3.83 -18.72 -5.84
C TYR A 171 3.53 -19.25 -4.44
N ASP A 172 3.66 -20.56 -4.21
CA ASP A 172 3.42 -21.19 -2.91
C ASP A 172 4.34 -20.64 -1.83
N VAL A 173 5.60 -20.37 -2.15
CA VAL A 173 6.56 -19.75 -1.21
C VAL A 173 6.15 -18.32 -0.85
N VAL A 174 5.75 -17.52 -1.83
CA VAL A 174 5.30 -16.13 -1.57
C VAL A 174 3.96 -16.12 -0.82
N PHE A 175 3.03 -17.01 -1.16
CA PHE A 175 1.77 -17.19 -0.45
C PHE A 175 1.98 -17.59 1.00
N ALA A 176 2.90 -18.53 1.27
CA ALA A 176 3.26 -18.90 2.63
C ALA A 176 3.89 -17.75 3.41
N ALA A 177 4.73 -16.92 2.77
CA ALA A 177 5.30 -15.73 3.38
C ALA A 177 4.23 -14.67 3.68
N GLN A 178 3.28 -14.44 2.76
CA GLN A 178 2.16 -13.51 2.95
C GLN A 178 1.29 -13.93 4.11
N ARG A 179 0.95 -15.23 4.19
CA ARG A 179 0.20 -15.79 5.31
C ARG A 179 0.93 -15.61 6.63
N ALA A 180 2.23 -15.89 6.68
CA ALA A 180 3.03 -15.72 7.90
C ALA A 180 3.10 -14.25 8.37
N GLY A 181 3.25 -13.31 7.44
CA GLY A 181 3.20 -11.88 7.74
C GLY A 181 1.83 -11.46 8.29
N ARG A 182 0.75 -11.90 7.63
CA ARG A 182 -0.63 -11.65 8.08
C ARG A 182 -0.87 -12.19 9.49
N GLU A 183 -0.52 -13.44 9.76
CA GLU A 183 -0.77 -14.07 11.07
C GLU A 183 0.00 -13.40 12.22
N ALA A 184 1.10 -12.69 11.91
CA ALA A 184 1.85 -11.92 12.90
C ALA A 184 1.22 -10.55 13.25
N LEU A 185 0.23 -10.06 12.48
CA LEU A 185 -0.42 -8.77 12.69
C LEU A 185 -1.39 -8.78 13.88
N LEU A 186 -0.83 -8.77 15.09
CA LEU A 186 -1.58 -8.69 16.34
C LEU A 186 -1.19 -7.45 17.15
N PRO A 187 -2.12 -6.88 17.94
CA PRO A 187 -1.77 -5.82 18.87
C PRO A 187 -0.61 -6.22 19.79
N GLY A 188 0.36 -5.33 19.95
CA GLY A 188 1.56 -5.53 20.74
C GLY A 188 2.72 -6.21 20.01
N THR A 189 2.52 -6.77 18.81
CA THR A 189 3.60 -7.31 17.98
C THR A 189 4.53 -6.19 17.53
N GLU A 190 5.84 -6.41 17.59
CA GLU A 190 6.80 -5.42 17.09
C GLU A 190 6.75 -5.33 15.55
N HIS A 191 6.86 -4.14 14.97
CA HIS A 191 6.82 -3.96 13.51
C HIS A 191 7.82 -4.86 12.76
N ARG A 192 9.05 -4.96 13.30
CA ARG A 192 10.11 -5.83 12.76
C ARG A 192 9.81 -7.33 12.86
N GLN A 193 8.96 -7.75 13.80
CA GLN A 193 8.60 -9.17 13.95
C GLN A 193 7.64 -9.61 12.85
N VAL A 194 6.75 -8.72 12.41
CA VAL A 194 5.87 -8.95 11.26
C VAL A 194 6.69 -9.11 9.97
N ASP A 195 7.64 -8.20 9.72
CA ASP A 195 8.58 -8.34 8.60
C ASP A 195 9.35 -9.65 8.67
N ARG A 196 9.90 -9.97 9.84
CA ARG A 196 10.66 -11.20 10.05
C ARG A 196 9.83 -12.44 9.74
N ALA A 197 8.56 -12.48 10.10
CA ALA A 197 7.68 -13.63 9.86
C ALA A 197 7.58 -13.97 8.37
N ALA A 198 7.31 -12.97 7.52
CA ALA A 198 7.28 -13.16 6.08
C ALA A 198 8.68 -13.40 5.49
N ARG A 199 9.66 -12.58 5.90
CA ARG A 199 11.03 -12.61 5.38
C ARG A 199 11.74 -13.95 5.63
N GLN A 200 11.52 -14.56 6.79
CA GLN A 200 12.15 -15.82 7.15
C GLN A 200 11.67 -16.97 6.26
N VAL A 201 10.40 -16.97 5.84
CA VAL A 201 9.87 -17.98 4.90
C VAL A 201 10.59 -17.88 3.56
N LEU A 202 10.66 -16.67 3.00
CA LEU A 202 11.36 -16.42 1.73
C LEU A 202 12.86 -16.75 1.80
N ALA A 203 13.52 -16.36 2.89
CA ALA A 203 14.94 -16.65 3.09
C ALA A 203 15.22 -18.16 3.20
N SER A 204 14.37 -18.90 3.93
CA SER A 204 14.50 -20.35 4.10
C SER A 204 14.26 -21.12 2.79
N ALA A 205 13.45 -20.55 1.88
CA ALA A 205 13.25 -21.06 0.53
C ALA A 205 14.38 -20.69 -0.47
N GLY A 206 15.44 -20.01 -0.01
CA GLY A 206 16.60 -19.66 -0.82
C GLY A 206 16.53 -18.28 -1.49
N TYR A 207 15.49 -17.49 -1.24
CA TYR A 207 15.29 -16.16 -1.84
C TYR A 207 15.84 -15.00 -0.99
N GLY A 208 16.74 -15.27 -0.05
CA GLY A 208 17.27 -14.27 0.89
C GLY A 208 17.95 -13.06 0.23
N SER A 209 18.54 -13.23 -0.96
CA SER A 209 19.17 -12.12 -1.72
C SER A 209 18.16 -11.28 -2.52
N ALA A 210 16.92 -11.76 -2.68
CA ALA A 210 15.87 -11.12 -3.47
C ALA A 210 14.78 -10.47 -2.59
N LEU A 211 15.03 -10.33 -1.29
CA LEU A 211 14.06 -9.82 -0.33
C LEU A 211 13.84 -8.30 -0.49
N PRO A 212 12.60 -7.82 -0.36
CA PRO A 212 12.31 -6.38 -0.38
C PRO A 212 12.87 -5.68 0.87
N ALA A 213 12.99 -4.35 0.80
CA ALA A 213 13.48 -3.52 1.90
C ALA A 213 12.56 -3.56 3.14
N ARG A 214 11.26 -3.77 2.92
CA ARG A 214 10.19 -3.90 3.90
C ARG A 214 9.15 -4.89 3.36
N THR A 215 8.28 -5.41 4.22
CA THR A 215 7.17 -6.31 3.82
C THR A 215 5.81 -5.63 3.90
N GLY A 216 5.76 -4.33 4.20
CA GLY A 216 4.53 -3.55 4.25
C GLY A 216 4.69 -2.21 4.95
N HIS A 217 3.61 -1.43 4.96
CA HIS A 217 3.55 -0.10 5.56
C HIS A 217 2.12 0.27 5.96
N GLY A 218 1.97 1.32 6.75
CA GLY A 218 0.68 1.91 7.07
C GLY A 218 -0.01 2.49 5.84
N VAL A 219 -1.33 2.50 5.86
CA VAL A 219 -2.19 3.12 4.83
C VAL A 219 -3.28 3.95 5.49
N GLY A 220 -3.72 5.02 4.83
CA GLY A 220 -4.72 5.91 5.38
C GLY A 220 -5.00 7.06 4.44
N LEU A 221 -4.80 8.28 4.92
CA LEU A 221 -4.85 9.47 4.07
C LEU A 221 -3.68 9.54 3.09
N GLU A 222 -2.63 8.74 3.29
CA GLU A 222 -1.55 8.54 2.33
C GLU A 222 -1.40 7.04 2.04
N ILE A 223 -0.91 6.70 0.84
CA ILE A 223 -0.71 5.29 0.50
C ILE A 223 0.45 4.68 1.27
N ALA A 224 1.43 5.49 1.68
CA ALA A 224 2.56 5.03 2.48
C ALA A 224 2.73 5.96 3.68
N GLU A 225 2.17 5.55 4.81
CA GLU A 225 2.31 6.21 6.11
C GLU A 225 2.90 5.23 7.14
N ASP A 226 3.11 5.71 8.36
CA ASP A 226 3.55 4.83 9.46
C ASP A 226 2.41 3.89 9.92
N PRO A 227 2.73 2.69 10.42
CA PRO A 227 4.08 2.17 10.67
C PRO A 227 4.72 1.50 9.45
N GLN A 228 6.05 1.53 9.36
CA GLN A 228 6.79 0.68 8.42
C GLN A 228 6.99 -0.74 8.97
N LEU A 229 6.70 -1.77 8.19
CA LEU A 229 6.99 -3.18 8.52
C LEU A 229 8.33 -3.58 7.88
N ALA A 230 9.42 -3.25 8.57
CA ALA A 230 10.78 -3.42 8.06
C ALA A 230 11.75 -3.94 9.14
N PRO A 231 12.92 -4.50 8.77
CA PRO A 231 13.88 -5.03 9.73
C PRO A 231 14.37 -4.00 10.76
N ALA A 232 14.50 -2.74 10.34
CA ALA A 232 14.95 -1.62 11.17
C ALA A 232 13.79 -0.89 11.88
N ALA A 233 12.54 -1.28 11.65
CA ALA A 233 11.39 -0.61 12.23
C ALA A 233 11.34 -0.79 13.75
N MET A 234 10.99 0.30 14.44
CA MET A 234 10.80 0.34 15.88
C MET A 234 9.31 0.55 16.19
N GLY A 235 8.91 0.18 17.41
CA GLY A 235 7.52 0.30 17.85
C GLY A 235 6.76 -1.03 17.79
N LYS A 236 5.51 -0.96 18.21
CA LYS A 236 4.57 -2.08 18.28
C LYS A 236 3.27 -1.66 17.64
N LEU A 237 2.58 -2.63 17.05
CA LEU A 237 1.27 -2.43 16.46
C LEU A 237 0.23 -2.19 17.57
N ASP A 238 -0.58 -1.17 17.39
CA ASP A 238 -1.81 -1.00 18.15
C ASP A 238 -3.00 -1.63 17.40
N ALA A 239 -4.12 -1.81 18.10
CA ALA A 239 -5.37 -2.18 17.45
C ALA A 239 -5.84 -1.05 16.53
N CYS A 240 -6.61 -1.39 15.50
CA CYS A 240 -7.15 -0.44 14.52
C CYS A 240 -6.08 0.28 13.69
N VAL A 241 -4.87 -0.28 13.60
CA VAL A 241 -3.82 0.19 12.67
C VAL A 241 -3.96 -0.57 11.35
N PRO A 242 -4.32 0.10 10.24
CA PRO A 242 -4.30 -0.49 8.92
C PRO A 242 -2.90 -0.50 8.32
N VAL A 243 -2.51 -1.64 7.76
CA VAL A 243 -1.20 -1.87 7.13
C VAL A 243 -1.33 -2.75 5.91
N THR A 244 -0.34 -2.68 5.04
CA THR A 244 -0.15 -3.64 3.95
C THR A 244 0.71 -4.81 4.40
N VAL A 245 0.49 -5.98 3.83
CA VAL A 245 1.43 -7.12 3.89
C VAL A 245 1.68 -7.58 2.46
N GLU A 246 2.85 -7.23 1.95
CA GLU A 246 3.25 -7.28 0.54
C GLU A 246 4.58 -8.01 0.30
N PRO A 247 4.76 -9.28 0.76
CA PRO A 247 5.94 -10.02 0.36
C PRO A 247 5.90 -10.33 -1.14
N GLY A 248 7.09 -10.32 -1.75
CA GLY A 248 7.27 -10.69 -3.13
C GLY A 248 8.68 -11.18 -3.41
N VAL A 249 8.81 -11.97 -4.47
CA VAL A 249 10.08 -12.43 -5.02
C VAL A 249 10.12 -12.06 -6.49
N HIS A 250 11.13 -11.29 -6.87
CA HIS A 250 11.34 -10.82 -8.22
C HIS A 250 12.60 -11.47 -8.80
N LEU A 251 12.46 -12.22 -9.89
CA LEU A 251 13.55 -12.89 -10.60
C LEU A 251 13.79 -12.18 -11.94
N PRO A 252 14.76 -11.25 -12.02
CA PRO A 252 15.00 -10.44 -13.21
C PRO A 252 15.15 -11.29 -14.47
N GLY A 253 14.41 -10.95 -15.52
CA GLY A 253 14.45 -11.65 -16.80
C GLY A 253 13.63 -12.95 -16.88
N ARG A 254 13.07 -13.42 -15.76
CA ARG A 254 12.24 -14.64 -15.71
C ARG A 254 10.80 -14.33 -15.34
N GLY A 255 10.58 -13.64 -14.21
CA GLY A 255 9.26 -13.32 -13.69
C GLY A 255 9.30 -13.09 -12.19
N GLY A 256 8.15 -12.85 -11.56
CA GLY A 256 8.08 -12.63 -10.13
C GLY A 256 6.67 -12.73 -9.61
N VAL A 257 6.55 -13.00 -8.31
CA VAL A 257 5.28 -13.08 -7.60
C VAL A 257 5.28 -12.04 -6.51
N ARG A 258 4.16 -11.35 -6.39
CA ARG A 258 3.77 -10.53 -5.24
C ARG A 258 2.32 -10.83 -4.87
N ILE A 259 2.05 -10.83 -3.58
CA ILE A 259 0.71 -11.01 -3.02
C ILE A 259 0.59 -10.01 -1.89
N ASP A 260 -0.32 -9.05 -2.06
CA ASP A 260 -0.35 -7.85 -1.26
C ASP A 260 -1.78 -7.62 -0.79
N ASP A 261 -1.95 -7.51 0.52
CA ASP A 261 -3.24 -7.26 1.14
C ASP A 261 -3.19 -6.00 1.98
N THR A 262 -4.28 -5.25 1.99
CA THR A 262 -4.55 -4.24 3.02
C THR A 262 -5.32 -4.90 4.15
N LEU A 263 -4.82 -4.76 5.38
CA LEU A 263 -5.40 -5.35 6.58
C LEU A 263 -5.53 -4.33 7.70
N VAL A 264 -6.40 -4.60 8.67
CA VAL A 264 -6.48 -3.86 9.94
C VAL A 264 -6.05 -4.77 11.08
N VAL A 265 -5.14 -4.30 11.92
CA VAL A 265 -4.73 -5.02 13.13
C VAL A 265 -5.91 -5.11 14.09
N ARG A 266 -6.34 -6.33 14.39
CA ARG A 266 -7.39 -6.63 15.37
C ARG A 266 -6.92 -7.68 16.38
N PRO A 267 -7.44 -7.66 17.62
CA PRO A 267 -7.18 -8.72 18.60
C PRO A 267 -7.53 -10.12 18.08
N GLU A 268 -6.81 -11.13 18.55
CA GLU A 268 -7.11 -12.54 18.23
C GLU A 268 -8.52 -12.96 18.69
N ALA A 269 -8.99 -12.38 19.81
CA ALA A 269 -10.35 -12.60 20.32
C ALA A 269 -11.45 -12.14 19.34
N ASP A 270 -11.15 -11.21 18.43
CA ASP A 270 -12.06 -10.68 17.42
C ASP A 270 -11.91 -11.41 16.06
N GLY A 271 -11.13 -12.49 16.01
CA GLY A 271 -10.82 -13.25 14.79
C GLY A 271 -9.45 -12.97 14.19
N GLY A 272 -8.65 -12.11 14.84
CA GLY A 272 -7.32 -11.71 14.35
C GLY A 272 -7.39 -10.66 13.24
N PRO A 273 -6.25 -10.37 12.57
CA PRO A 273 -6.15 -9.28 11.60
C PRO A 273 -7.24 -9.34 10.53
N GLU A 274 -7.97 -8.23 10.40
CA GLU A 274 -9.10 -8.08 9.50
C GLU A 274 -8.58 -7.84 8.08
N LEU A 275 -8.97 -8.70 7.15
CA LEU A 275 -8.59 -8.58 5.75
C LEU A 275 -9.60 -7.66 5.02
N LEU A 276 -9.12 -6.57 4.43
CA LEU A 276 -9.98 -5.68 3.63
C LEU A 276 -10.03 -6.07 2.15
N THR A 277 -8.94 -6.63 1.62
CA THR A 277 -8.81 -7.07 0.22
C THR A 277 -9.13 -8.55 0.06
N ILE A 278 -10.24 -8.88 -0.59
CA ILE A 278 -10.83 -10.22 -0.62
C ILE A 278 -10.60 -10.99 -1.92
N THR A 279 -10.04 -10.38 -2.98
CA THR A 279 -9.66 -11.13 -4.19
C THR A 279 -8.79 -12.33 -3.81
N THR A 280 -9.12 -13.49 -4.38
CA THR A 280 -8.44 -14.75 -4.04
C THR A 280 -6.92 -14.61 -4.15
N LYS A 281 -6.25 -15.32 -3.24
CA LYS A 281 -4.79 -15.49 -3.21
C LYS A 281 -4.37 -16.88 -3.69
N GLU A 282 -5.30 -17.66 -4.23
CA GLU A 282 -4.98 -18.90 -4.91
C GLU A 282 -4.36 -18.58 -6.28
N LEU A 283 -3.43 -19.41 -6.73
CA LEU A 283 -2.84 -19.27 -8.06
C LEU A 283 -3.91 -19.57 -9.11
N LEU A 284 -4.39 -18.52 -9.78
CA LEU A 284 -5.31 -18.66 -10.91
C LEU A 284 -4.52 -18.81 -12.22
N ALA A 285 -5.01 -19.71 -13.06
CA ALA A 285 -4.63 -19.85 -14.46
C ALA A 285 -5.79 -19.29 -15.30
N LEU A 286 -5.51 -18.24 -16.10
CA LEU A 286 -6.50 -17.42 -16.81
C LEU A 286 -6.47 -17.64 -18.33
#